data_AF-A0A2V9P5N9-F1
#
_entry.id   AF-A0A2V9P5N9-F1
#
_cell.length_a   1.000
_cell.length_b   1.000
_cell.length_c   1.000
_cell.angle_alpha   90.00
_cell.angle_beta   90.00
_cell.angle_gamma   90.00
#
_symmetry.space_group_name_H-M   'P 1'
#
loop_
_entity.id
_entity.type
_entity.pdbx_description
1 polymer ?
#
loop_
_entity_poly.entity_id
_entity_poly.type
_entity_poly.pdbx_seq_one_letter_code
_entity_poly.pdbx_strand_id
1 'polypeptide(L)'
;MKPAIQIDETFPGTYEVEELPELPGRGRFDVPVFYFTRATKTRPEHDGLWLKVRPRSGKSWVGVFGFGYAEPPAISRVLSTPDPDRVCIVSMGAYIVKPDQPDLWAEIPIMPGCDVRPVSEHQLLVFADLTRLAAYGRNGLVWRSLRVCWDELKILTLAGDWIEGVGYDPTSLDEMRFAVDLRTGCSLLPSPVSNDGKPLW
;
A
#
# COMPACT_ATOMS: atom_id res chain seq x y z
N MET A 1 10.28 9.13 20.34
CA MET A 1 9.01 8.39 20.36
C MET A 1 8.65 8.12 18.90
N LYS A 2 8.52 6.87 18.48
CA LYS A 2 8.08 6.56 17.10
C LYS A 2 6.63 7.06 16.97
N PRO A 3 6.26 7.78 15.90
CA PRO A 3 4.88 8.21 15.73
C PRO A 3 3.97 6.99 15.62
N ALA A 4 2.75 7.09 16.18
CA ALA A 4 1.74 6.06 16.06
C ALA A 4 1.40 5.81 14.58
N ILE A 5 1.10 4.56 14.24
CA ILE A 5 0.68 4.18 12.89
C ILE A 5 -0.56 4.98 12.48
N GLN A 6 -0.56 5.46 11.24
CA GLN A 6 -1.76 6.09 10.70
C GLN A 6 -2.77 5.00 10.31
N ILE A 7 -4.01 5.15 10.76
CA ILE A 7 -5.14 4.30 10.39
C ILE A 7 -6.11 5.13 9.54
N ASP A 8 -6.48 4.63 8.37
CA ASP A 8 -7.42 5.26 7.44
C ASP A 8 -8.72 4.45 7.34
N GLU A 9 -9.83 5.06 7.77
CA GLU A 9 -11.17 4.47 7.79
C GLU A 9 -12.09 5.06 6.70
N THR A 10 -11.52 5.53 5.59
CA THR A 10 -12.28 6.08 4.45
C THR A 10 -13.35 5.11 3.93
N PHE A 11 -13.06 3.81 3.95
CA PHE A 11 -14.04 2.75 3.64
C PHE A 11 -14.59 2.14 4.93
N PRO A 12 -15.85 1.64 4.93
CA PRO A 12 -16.38 0.93 6.08
C PRO A 12 -15.60 -0.36 6.30
N GLY A 13 -15.17 -0.62 7.55
CA GLY A 13 -14.54 -1.88 7.96
C GLY A 13 -15.41 -2.63 8.97
N THR A 14 -15.32 -3.96 8.97
CA THR A 14 -16.02 -4.81 9.95
C THR A 14 -15.06 -5.39 10.98
N TYR A 15 -14.08 -4.58 11.38
CA TYR A 15 -12.98 -4.95 12.24
C TYR A 15 -12.38 -3.70 12.88
N GLU A 16 -11.63 -3.88 13.96
CA GLU A 16 -10.81 -2.85 14.57
C GLU A 16 -9.34 -3.25 14.50
N VAL A 17 -8.45 -2.26 14.34
CA VAL A 17 -7.00 -2.45 14.32
C VAL A 17 -6.35 -1.53 15.34
N GLU A 18 -5.39 -2.08 16.08
CA GLU A 18 -4.62 -1.38 17.09
C GLU A 18 -3.14 -1.71 16.92
N GLU A 19 -2.26 -0.70 16.89
CA GLU A 19 -0.82 -0.93 16.89
C GLU A 19 -0.36 -1.44 18.26
N LEU A 20 0.48 -2.47 18.24
CA LEU A 20 1.15 -2.98 19.43
C LEU A 20 2.62 -2.56 19.39
N PRO A 21 3.07 -1.64 20.26
CA PRO A 21 4.44 -1.11 20.18
C PRO A 21 5.50 -2.12 20.61
N GLU A 22 5.14 -3.08 21.46
CA GLU A 22 6.05 -4.09 21.99
C GLU A 22 5.31 -5.37 22.41
N LEU A 23 6.09 -6.42 22.68
CA LEU A 23 5.57 -7.63 23.30
C LEU A 23 5.07 -7.31 24.72
N PRO A 24 3.96 -7.94 25.16
CA PRO A 24 3.49 -7.78 26.53
C PRO A 24 4.55 -8.28 27.52
N GLY A 25 4.61 -7.70 28.71
CA GLY A 25 5.61 -8.05 29.73
C GLY A 25 5.66 -9.52 30.17
N ARG A 26 4.65 -10.32 29.81
CA ARG A 26 4.62 -11.79 29.98
C ARG A 26 5.41 -12.56 28.89
N GLY A 27 5.89 -11.88 27.85
CA GLY A 27 6.62 -12.46 26.71
C GLY A 27 5.76 -13.24 25.72
N ARG A 28 4.42 -13.23 25.86
CA ARG A 28 3.49 -13.93 24.94
C ARG A 28 2.13 -13.25 24.89
N PHE A 29 1.43 -13.39 23.77
CA PHE A 29 0.03 -13.01 23.64
C PHE A 29 -0.90 -14.16 24.06
N ASP A 30 -2.04 -13.80 24.67
CA ASP A 30 -3.12 -14.75 24.99
C ASP A 30 -4.07 -14.99 23.79
N VAL A 31 -3.69 -14.49 22.61
CA VAL A 31 -4.40 -14.65 21.33
C VAL A 31 -3.47 -15.24 20.28
N PRO A 32 -4.00 -15.88 19.22
CA PRO A 32 -3.18 -16.39 18.12
C PRO A 32 -2.31 -15.29 17.50
N VAL A 33 -1.09 -15.66 17.11
CA VAL A 33 -0.15 -14.79 16.40
C VAL A 33 0.05 -15.33 14.99
N PHE A 34 -0.15 -14.47 14.00
CA PHE A 34 0.03 -14.77 12.58
C PHE A 34 1.18 -13.93 12.03
N TYR A 35 2.00 -14.57 11.20
CA TYR A 35 3.16 -13.94 10.58
C TYR A 35 2.90 -13.78 9.08
N PHE A 36 2.88 -12.53 8.65
CA PHE A 36 2.70 -12.15 7.25
C PHE A 36 4.05 -11.64 6.77
N THR A 37 4.77 -12.52 6.08
CA THR A 37 6.07 -12.21 5.54
C THR A 37 6.10 -12.58 4.08
N ARG A 38 6.82 -11.78 3.30
CA ARG A 38 7.33 -12.26 2.03
C ARG A 38 8.31 -13.40 2.30
N ALA A 39 8.57 -14.27 1.32
CA ALA A 39 9.50 -15.40 1.45
C ALA A 39 10.97 -14.94 1.67
N THR A 40 11.26 -14.31 2.81
CA THR A 40 12.55 -13.80 3.24
C THR A 40 13.07 -14.70 4.36
N LYS A 41 14.41 -14.74 4.50
CA LYS A 41 15.11 -15.58 5.49
C LYS A 41 15.16 -14.95 6.89
N THR A 42 14.62 -13.76 7.06
CA THR A 42 14.63 -12.99 8.31
C THR A 42 13.40 -13.30 9.15
N ARG A 43 13.56 -13.19 10.47
CA ARG A 43 12.54 -13.45 11.48
C ARG A 43 11.63 -12.21 11.62
N PRO A 44 10.37 -12.23 11.14
CA PRO A 44 9.48 -11.07 11.17
C PRO A 44 9.20 -10.55 12.58
N GLU A 45 9.36 -11.38 13.62
CA GLU A 45 9.20 -10.97 15.02
C GLU A 45 10.15 -9.84 15.46
N HIS A 46 11.27 -9.65 14.76
CA HIS A 46 12.25 -8.59 15.07
C HIS A 46 12.20 -7.41 14.10
N ASP A 47 11.45 -7.52 13.01
CA ASP A 47 11.52 -6.60 11.86
C ASP A 47 10.16 -6.49 11.15
N GLY A 48 9.12 -6.14 11.92
CA GLY A 48 7.78 -6.04 11.40
C GLY A 48 6.85 -5.11 12.20
N LEU A 49 5.75 -4.73 11.57
CA LEU A 49 4.66 -3.99 12.18
C LEU A 49 3.74 -4.97 12.93
N TRP A 50 3.59 -4.74 14.23
CA TRP A 50 2.73 -5.54 15.10
C TRP A 50 1.37 -4.89 15.24
N LEU A 51 0.31 -5.61 14.86
CA LEU A 51 -1.05 -5.13 14.92
C LEU A 51 -1.95 -6.14 15.64
N LYS A 52 -2.76 -5.67 16.57
CA LYS A 52 -3.90 -6.43 17.08
C LYS A 52 -5.11 -6.17 16.21
N VAL A 53 -5.72 -7.24 15.70
CA VAL A 53 -6.91 -7.16 14.86
C VAL A 53 -8.08 -7.81 15.59
N ARG A 54 -9.20 -7.09 15.67
CA ARG A 54 -10.45 -7.56 16.25
C ARG A 54 -11.52 -7.60 15.16
N PRO A 55 -11.79 -8.75 14.54
CA PRO A 55 -12.91 -8.85 13.60
C PRO A 55 -14.24 -8.69 14.34
N ARG A 56 -15.26 -8.19 13.66
CA ARG A 56 -16.64 -8.11 14.18
C ARG A 56 -17.17 -9.48 14.63
N SER A 57 -16.76 -10.54 13.94
CA SER A 57 -17.08 -11.93 14.28
C SER A 57 -15.81 -12.78 14.27
N GLY A 58 -15.63 -13.60 15.30
CA GLY A 58 -14.47 -14.47 15.44
C GLY A 58 -13.57 -14.07 16.62
N LYS A 59 -12.38 -14.67 16.68
CA LYS A 59 -11.39 -14.39 17.73
C LYS A 59 -10.46 -13.27 17.27
N SER A 60 -10.10 -12.40 18.21
CA SER A 60 -9.01 -11.45 18.00
C SER A 60 -7.68 -12.19 17.82
N TRP A 61 -6.76 -11.56 17.10
CA TRP A 61 -5.43 -12.11 16.84
C TRP A 61 -4.41 -10.98 16.70
N VAL A 62 -3.14 -11.36 16.73
CA VAL A 62 -2.01 -10.45 16.50
C VAL A 62 -1.35 -10.80 15.18
N GLY A 63 -1.19 -9.82 14.31
CA GLY A 63 -0.46 -9.91 13.06
C GLY A 63 0.92 -9.29 13.19
N VAL A 64 1.92 -9.97 12.65
CA VAL A 64 3.27 -9.45 12.47
C VAL A 64 3.52 -9.33 10.98
N PHE A 65 3.56 -8.10 10.48
CA PHE A 65 3.73 -7.79 9.08
C PHE A 65 5.18 -7.41 8.83
N GLY A 66 5.93 -8.28 8.13
CA GLY A 66 7.35 -8.05 7.88
C GLY A 66 7.58 -6.79 7.05
N PHE A 67 8.57 -5.98 7.43
CA PHE A 67 8.95 -4.79 6.69
C PHE A 67 9.51 -5.16 5.31
N GLY A 68 8.90 -4.64 4.25
CA GLY A 68 9.27 -4.95 2.87
C GLY A 68 10.49 -4.19 2.34
N TYR A 69 10.69 -2.94 2.77
CA TYR A 69 11.73 -2.03 2.28
C TYR A 69 12.07 -0.98 3.36
N ALA A 70 13.22 -1.10 4.01
CA ALA A 70 13.52 -0.34 5.24
C ALA A 70 13.86 1.16 5.04
N GLU A 71 14.04 1.61 3.81
CA GLU A 71 14.49 2.97 3.50
C GLU A 71 13.35 3.88 3.00
N PRO A 72 13.44 5.20 3.19
CA PRO A 72 12.55 6.14 2.50
C PRO A 72 12.56 5.91 0.98
N PRO A 73 11.43 6.17 0.28
CA PRO A 73 10.17 6.75 0.76
C PRO A 73 9.14 5.70 1.22
N ALA A 74 9.54 4.48 1.59
CA ALA A 74 8.58 3.47 2.01
C ALA A 74 7.81 3.87 3.28
N ILE A 75 6.50 3.61 3.29
CA ILE A 75 5.60 4.01 4.38
C ILE A 75 5.08 2.81 5.18
N SER A 76 4.52 3.08 6.36
CA SER A 76 3.68 2.15 7.10
C SER A 76 2.33 2.81 7.42
N ARG A 77 1.23 2.11 7.15
CA ARG A 77 -0.14 2.61 7.31
C ARG A 77 -1.14 1.45 7.34
N VAL A 78 -2.24 1.59 8.04
CA VAL A 78 -3.39 0.67 7.96
C VAL A 78 -4.52 1.38 7.22
N LEU A 79 -5.15 0.68 6.28
CA LEU A 79 -6.28 1.22 5.53
C LEU A 79 -7.44 0.22 5.50
N SER A 80 -8.63 0.76 5.69
CA SER A 80 -9.86 0.15 5.20
C SER A 80 -9.83 -0.05 3.68
N THR A 81 -10.53 -1.07 3.20
CA THR A 81 -10.58 -1.38 1.76
C THR A 81 -12.01 -1.31 1.24
N PRO A 82 -12.22 -1.22 -0.08
CA PRO A 82 -13.54 -1.32 -0.69
C PRO A 82 -14.27 -2.65 -0.38
N ASP A 83 -13.54 -3.70 0.02
CA ASP A 83 -14.14 -4.89 0.64
C ASP A 83 -14.16 -4.70 2.17
N PRO A 84 -15.34 -4.52 2.81
CA PRO A 84 -15.44 -4.21 4.23
C PRO A 84 -14.93 -5.35 5.13
N ASP A 85 -14.84 -6.56 4.59
CA ASP A 85 -14.31 -7.74 5.28
C ASP A 85 -12.79 -7.91 5.06
N ARG A 86 -12.10 -6.92 4.51
CA ARG A 86 -10.65 -6.94 4.28
C ARG A 86 -10.00 -5.67 4.78
N VAL A 87 -8.80 -5.85 5.33
CA VAL A 87 -7.92 -4.78 5.78
C VAL A 87 -6.67 -4.75 4.90
N CYS A 88 -6.23 -3.54 4.53
CA CYS A 88 -4.95 -3.32 3.90
C CYS A 88 -3.93 -2.86 4.94
N ILE A 89 -2.81 -3.55 5.04
CA ILE A 89 -1.69 -3.19 5.88
C ILE A 89 -0.52 -2.85 4.98
N VAL A 90 -0.11 -1.59 4.99
CA VAL A 90 1.15 -1.13 4.39
C VAL A 90 2.20 -1.14 5.48
N SER A 91 3.26 -1.90 5.27
CA SER A 91 4.41 -2.07 6.16
C SER A 91 5.67 -2.15 5.30
N MET A 92 5.92 -1.09 4.53
CA MET A 92 6.98 -0.96 3.52
C MET A 92 6.90 -1.95 2.32
N GLY A 93 6.08 -2.98 2.43
CA GLY A 93 5.30 -3.59 1.35
C GLY A 93 3.81 -3.45 1.68
N ALA A 94 2.91 -4.14 0.98
CA ALA A 94 1.49 -4.08 1.30
C ALA A 94 0.83 -5.46 1.27
N TYR A 95 -0.08 -5.68 2.22
CA TYR A 95 -0.80 -6.92 2.45
C TYR A 95 -2.30 -6.65 2.54
N ILE A 96 -3.12 -7.50 1.95
CA ILE A 96 -4.57 -7.51 2.15
C ILE A 96 -4.93 -8.78 2.92
N VAL A 97 -5.57 -8.65 4.07
CA VAL A 97 -5.93 -9.77 4.96
C VAL A 97 -7.43 -9.79 5.21
N LYS A 98 -8.05 -10.97 5.28
CA LYS A 98 -9.43 -11.14 5.76
C LYS A 98 -9.41 -11.30 7.30
N PRO A 99 -9.94 -10.35 8.10
CA PRO A 99 -9.77 -10.38 9.56
C PRO A 99 -10.39 -11.55 10.31
N ASP A 100 -11.47 -12.16 9.81
CA ASP A 100 -12.11 -13.33 10.42
C ASP A 100 -11.44 -14.66 10.00
N GLN A 101 -10.63 -14.65 8.94
CA GLN A 101 -9.87 -15.80 8.42
C GLN A 101 -8.47 -15.34 7.98
N PRO A 102 -7.54 -15.11 8.93
CA PRO A 102 -6.23 -14.51 8.64
C PRO A 102 -5.35 -15.30 7.68
N ASP A 103 -5.60 -16.60 7.48
CA ASP A 103 -4.93 -17.40 6.45
C ASP A 103 -5.31 -16.98 5.02
N LEU A 104 -6.43 -16.27 4.84
CA LEU A 104 -6.86 -15.69 3.56
C LEU A 104 -6.28 -14.28 3.40
N TRP A 105 -5.05 -14.23 2.89
CA TRP A 105 -4.35 -12.99 2.60
C TRP A 105 -3.65 -13.00 1.24
N ALA A 106 -3.26 -11.80 0.79
CA ALA A 106 -2.47 -11.61 -0.42
C ALA A 106 -1.45 -10.48 -0.22
N GLU A 107 -0.27 -10.63 -0.82
CA GLU A 107 0.69 -9.53 -1.00
C GLU A 107 0.30 -8.70 -2.23
N ILE A 108 0.40 -7.38 -2.10
CA ILE A 108 0.27 -6.46 -3.24
C ILE A 108 1.66 -6.32 -3.89
N PRO A 109 1.83 -6.58 -5.20
CA PRO A 109 3.11 -6.60 -5.89
C PRO A 109 3.61 -5.18 -6.26
N ILE A 110 3.62 -4.29 -5.28
CA ILE A 110 4.15 -2.93 -5.33
C ILE A 110 5.21 -2.82 -4.25
N MET A 111 6.44 -2.51 -4.66
CA MET A 111 7.58 -2.42 -3.76
C MET A 111 8.64 -1.44 -4.31
N PRO A 112 9.13 -0.51 -3.48
CA PRO A 112 8.57 -0.14 -2.18
C PRO A 112 7.13 0.38 -2.29
N GLY A 113 6.32 0.22 -1.24
CA GLY A 113 5.05 0.93 -1.12
C GLY A 113 5.32 2.35 -0.63
N CYS A 114 5.31 3.32 -1.55
CA CYS A 114 5.71 4.72 -1.28
C CYS A 114 4.52 5.59 -0.86
N ASP A 115 3.35 5.37 -1.48
CA ASP A 115 2.12 6.09 -1.17
C ASP A 115 0.93 5.17 -1.38
N VAL A 116 -0.14 5.41 -0.63
CA VAL A 116 -1.44 4.75 -0.80
C VAL A 116 -2.56 5.74 -0.51
N ARG A 117 -3.50 5.85 -1.46
CA ARG A 117 -4.63 6.78 -1.41
C ARG A 117 -5.94 6.04 -1.58
N PRO A 118 -6.88 6.14 -0.62
CA PRO A 118 -8.25 5.69 -0.84
C PRO A 118 -8.98 6.66 -1.78
N VAL A 119 -9.68 6.10 -2.76
CA VAL A 119 -10.50 6.82 -3.75
C VAL A 119 -11.92 6.29 -3.62
N SER A 120 -12.69 6.85 -2.67
CA SER A 120 -14.03 6.36 -2.31
C SER A 120 -15.02 6.42 -3.47
N GLU A 121 -14.98 7.46 -4.29
CA GLU A 121 -15.86 7.63 -5.46
C GLU A 121 -15.71 6.49 -6.48
N HIS A 122 -14.48 5.97 -6.64
CA HIS A 122 -14.17 4.87 -7.56
C HIS A 122 -14.12 3.50 -6.88
N GLN A 123 -14.27 3.44 -5.55
CA GLN A 123 -14.10 2.21 -4.76
C GLN A 123 -12.73 1.56 -4.99
N LEU A 124 -11.66 2.37 -4.93
CA LEU A 124 -10.27 1.93 -5.15
C LEU A 124 -9.35 2.32 -3.99
N LEU A 125 -8.33 1.50 -3.77
CA LEU A 125 -7.07 1.89 -3.14
C LEU A 125 -6.02 2.04 -4.25
N VAL A 126 -5.45 3.24 -4.39
CA VAL A 126 -4.38 3.51 -5.36
C VAL A 126 -3.05 3.50 -4.63
N PHE A 127 -2.15 2.62 -5.06
CA PHE A 127 -0.81 2.46 -4.53
C PHE A 127 0.20 3.04 -5.51
N ALA A 128 1.28 3.63 -4.97
CA ALA A 128 2.45 4.05 -5.74
C ALA A 128 3.69 3.26 -5.30
N ASP A 129 4.45 2.76 -6.28
CA ASP A 129 5.89 2.50 -6.11
C ASP A 129 6.69 3.71 -6.64
N LEU A 130 8.02 3.55 -6.77
CA LEU A 130 8.92 4.60 -7.24
C LEU A 130 8.62 5.08 -8.68
N THR A 131 7.89 4.30 -9.48
CA THR A 131 7.76 4.53 -10.94
C THR A 131 6.39 4.24 -11.52
N ARG A 132 5.50 3.55 -10.79
CA ARG A 132 4.21 3.05 -11.26
C ARG A 132 3.13 3.20 -10.19
N LEU A 133 1.89 3.15 -10.67
CA LEU A 133 0.68 3.10 -9.87
C LEU A 133 -0.01 1.74 -10.05
N ALA A 134 -0.75 1.30 -9.04
CA ALA A 134 -1.79 0.28 -9.23
C ALA A 134 -3.01 0.58 -8.40
N ALA A 135 -4.18 0.22 -8.93
CA ALA A 135 -5.44 0.31 -8.20
C ALA A 135 -5.96 -1.06 -7.81
N TYR A 136 -6.42 -1.15 -6.57
CA TYR A 136 -7.08 -2.32 -6.01
C TYR A 136 -8.52 -1.96 -5.65
N GLY A 137 -9.46 -2.72 -6.19
CA GLY A 137 -10.87 -2.65 -5.82
C GLY A 137 -11.26 -3.80 -4.91
N ARG A 138 -12.58 -3.96 -4.71
CA ARG A 138 -13.16 -5.03 -3.88
C ARG A 138 -12.68 -6.43 -4.26
N ASN A 139 -12.49 -6.68 -5.55
CA ASN A 139 -12.15 -8.00 -6.09
C ASN A 139 -10.64 -8.18 -6.35
N GLY A 140 -9.79 -7.28 -5.85
CA GLY A 140 -8.34 -7.31 -6.05
C GLY A 140 -7.84 -6.28 -7.06
N LEU A 141 -6.73 -6.59 -7.75
CA LEU A 141 -6.08 -5.69 -8.70
C LEU A 141 -7.03 -5.35 -9.87
N VAL A 142 -7.28 -4.06 -10.07
CA VAL A 142 -8.11 -3.55 -11.17
C VAL A 142 -7.25 -3.18 -12.37
N TRP A 143 -6.19 -2.40 -12.12
CA TRP A 143 -5.23 -2.03 -13.14
C TRP A 143 -3.86 -1.77 -12.51
N ARG A 144 -2.83 -1.84 -13.35
CA ARG A 144 -1.48 -1.37 -13.07
C ARG A 144 -1.06 -0.46 -14.21
N SER A 145 -0.58 0.73 -13.89
CA SER A 145 -0.11 1.65 -14.91
C SER A 145 1.17 1.12 -15.56
N LEU A 146 1.46 1.62 -16.76
CA LEU A 146 2.84 1.63 -17.24
C LEU A 146 3.69 2.50 -16.31
N ARG A 147 5.00 2.53 -16.56
CA ARG A 147 5.88 3.50 -15.91
C ARG A 147 5.35 4.91 -16.18
N VAL A 148 5.41 5.81 -15.20
CA VAL A 148 5.01 7.22 -15.34
C VAL A 148 6.15 8.21 -15.09
N CYS A 149 7.25 7.75 -14.47
CA CYS A 149 8.49 8.49 -14.27
C CYS A 149 9.67 7.51 -14.09
N TRP A 150 10.90 8.01 -14.04
CA TRP A 150 12.08 7.17 -13.82
C TRP A 150 12.31 6.81 -12.35
N ASP A 151 12.01 7.73 -11.45
CA ASP A 151 12.11 7.55 -10.00
C ASP A 151 11.26 8.59 -9.26
N GLU A 152 11.25 8.53 -7.94
CA GLU A 152 10.68 9.53 -7.03
C GLU A 152 9.22 9.90 -7.31
N LEU A 153 8.40 8.94 -7.75
CA LEU A 153 6.97 9.16 -7.97
C LEU A 153 6.28 9.71 -6.72
N LYS A 154 5.64 10.86 -6.85
CA LYS A 154 4.81 11.51 -5.82
C LYS A 154 3.42 11.80 -6.38
N ILE A 155 2.38 11.30 -5.72
CA ILE A 155 0.99 11.69 -6.02
C ILE A 155 0.74 13.07 -5.40
N LEU A 156 0.35 14.04 -6.24
CA LEU A 156 0.03 15.39 -5.79
C LEU A 156 -1.46 15.56 -5.52
N THR A 157 -2.31 15.07 -6.42
CA THR A 157 -3.76 15.19 -6.26
C THR A 157 -4.52 14.05 -6.92
N LEU A 158 -5.72 13.82 -6.40
CA LEU A 158 -6.76 13.00 -7.00
C LEU A 158 -7.87 13.97 -7.44
N ALA A 159 -8.10 14.09 -8.74
CA ALA A 159 -9.03 15.05 -9.30
C ALA A 159 -10.07 14.32 -10.16
N GLY A 160 -11.27 14.09 -9.60
CA GLY A 160 -12.37 13.42 -10.28
C GLY A 160 -11.99 12.02 -10.80
N ASP A 161 -11.74 11.93 -12.10
CA ASP A 161 -11.46 10.67 -12.80
C ASP A 161 -9.96 10.47 -13.13
N TRP A 162 -9.05 11.27 -12.58
CA TRP A 162 -7.60 11.09 -12.78
C TRP A 162 -6.75 11.40 -11.55
N ILE A 163 -5.52 10.87 -11.59
CA ILE A 163 -4.43 11.11 -10.65
C ILE A 163 -3.47 12.10 -11.32
N GLU A 164 -3.02 13.12 -10.60
CA GLU A 164 -1.87 13.93 -11.01
C GLU A 164 -0.72 13.77 -10.03
N GLY A 165 0.49 13.78 -10.57
CA GLY A 165 1.69 13.71 -9.75
C GLY A 165 2.92 14.17 -10.49
N VAL A 166 4.05 13.99 -9.82
CA VAL A 166 5.38 14.31 -10.33
C VAL A 166 6.35 13.15 -10.09
N GLY A 167 7.42 13.11 -10.86
CA GLY A 167 8.54 12.22 -10.60
C GLY A 167 9.81 12.70 -11.30
N TYR A 168 10.91 12.03 -11.01
CA TYR A 168 12.20 12.30 -11.62
C TYR A 168 12.26 11.82 -13.07
N ASP A 169 12.86 12.63 -13.95
CA ASP A 169 13.24 12.27 -15.31
C ASP A 169 14.65 12.80 -15.61
N PRO A 170 15.64 11.94 -15.94
CA PRO A 170 17.00 12.36 -16.24
C PRO A 170 17.14 13.17 -17.54
N THR A 171 16.11 13.21 -18.38
CA THR A 171 16.06 14.02 -19.62
C THR A 171 15.56 15.44 -19.37
N SER A 172 15.00 15.71 -18.20
CA SER A 172 14.48 17.01 -17.77
C SER A 172 15.32 17.56 -16.62
N LEU A 173 15.48 18.89 -16.57
CA LEU A 173 16.06 19.56 -15.40
C LEU A 173 15.04 19.79 -14.27
N ASP A 174 13.75 19.67 -14.58
CA ASP A 174 12.62 19.84 -13.66
C ASP A 174 11.91 18.50 -13.38
N GLU A 175 11.20 18.41 -12.25
CA GLU A 175 10.29 17.29 -11.96
C GLU A 175 9.23 17.14 -13.08
N MET A 176 9.12 15.95 -13.65
CA MET A 176 8.18 15.67 -14.73
C MET A 176 6.79 15.42 -14.16
N ARG A 177 5.77 16.11 -14.69
CA ARG A 177 4.37 15.84 -14.34
C ARG A 177 3.86 14.60 -15.07
N PHE A 178 3.07 13.79 -14.36
CA PHE A 178 2.27 12.72 -14.96
C PHE A 178 0.78 12.93 -14.63
N ALA A 179 -0.08 12.39 -15.49
CA ALA A 179 -1.50 12.23 -15.18
C ALA A 179 -1.98 10.85 -15.62
N VAL A 180 -2.78 10.18 -14.80
CA VAL A 180 -3.26 8.81 -15.04
C VAL A 180 -4.76 8.74 -14.84
N ASP A 181 -5.48 8.15 -15.79
CA ASP A 181 -6.91 7.89 -15.68
C ASP A 181 -7.20 6.85 -14.58
N LEU A 182 -8.06 7.19 -13.62
CA LEU A 182 -8.37 6.37 -12.45
C LEU A 182 -9.12 5.08 -12.78
N ARG A 183 -9.81 5.02 -13.93
CA ARG A 183 -10.60 3.86 -14.33
C ARG A 183 -9.75 2.80 -15.03
N THR A 184 -8.74 3.25 -15.77
CA THR A 184 -7.97 2.42 -16.68
C THR A 184 -6.50 2.25 -16.29
N GLY A 185 -5.94 3.19 -15.53
CA GLY A 185 -4.51 3.24 -15.24
C GLY A 185 -3.66 3.72 -16.42
N CYS A 186 -4.28 4.20 -17.51
CA CYS A 186 -3.58 4.72 -18.67
C CYS A 186 -3.07 6.14 -18.43
N SER A 187 -1.88 6.44 -18.96
CA SER A 187 -1.35 7.81 -18.94
C SER A 187 -2.22 8.72 -19.82
N LEU A 188 -2.58 9.88 -19.29
CA LEU A 188 -3.26 10.97 -20.00
C LEU A 188 -2.26 11.95 -20.63
N LEU A 189 -1.00 11.89 -20.22
CA LEU A 189 0.10 12.65 -20.82
C LEU A 189 0.94 11.75 -21.73
N PRO A 190 1.51 12.30 -22.82
CA PRO A 190 2.40 11.54 -23.67
C PRO A 190 3.66 11.14 -22.90
N SER A 191 4.17 9.96 -23.23
CA SER A 191 5.50 9.53 -22.81
C SER A 191 6.55 10.53 -23.30
N PRO A 192 7.57 10.89 -22.50
CA PRO A 192 8.70 11.61 -23.02
C PRO A 192 9.41 10.75 -24.06
N VAL A 193 10.03 11.44 -25.02
CA VAL A 193 10.68 10.81 -26.16
C VAL A 193 12.18 10.92 -26.04
N SER A 194 12.90 9.89 -26.48
CA SER A 194 14.35 9.96 -26.64
C SER A 194 14.74 10.99 -27.71
N ASN A 195 16.04 11.29 -27.81
CA ASN A 195 16.58 12.12 -28.89
C ASN A 195 16.24 11.59 -30.31
N ASP A 196 15.98 10.29 -30.42
CA ASP A 196 15.58 9.62 -31.68
C ASP A 196 14.05 9.58 -31.87
N GLY A 197 13.28 10.28 -31.02
CA GLY A 197 11.83 10.39 -31.10
C GLY A 197 11.04 9.16 -30.61
N LYS A 198 11.66 8.23 -29.89
CA LYS A 198 11.00 7.01 -29.39
C LYS A 198 10.42 7.23 -27.99
N PRO A 199 9.18 6.79 -27.70
CA PRO A 199 8.62 6.80 -26.35
C PRO A 199 9.52 6.05 -25.36
N LEU A 200 9.71 6.61 -24.17
CA LEU A 200 10.54 6.01 -23.13
C LEU A 200 9.76 5.03 -22.25
N TRP A 201 8.42 5.09 -22.25
CA TRP A 201 7.48 4.15 -21.59
C TRP A 201 6.07 4.18 -22.15
#